data_AF-A0A519JR78-F1
#
_entry.id   AF-A0A519JR78-F1
#
_cell.length_a   1.000
_cell.length_b   1.000
_cell.length_c   1.000
_cell.angle_alpha   90.00
_cell.angle_beta   90.00
_cell.angle_gamma   90.00
#
_symmetry.space_group_name_H-M   'P 1'
#
loop_
_entity.id
_entity.type
_entity.pdbx_description
1 polymer ?
#
loop_
_entity_poly.entity_id
_entity_poly.type
_entity_poly.pdbx_seq_one_letter_code
_entity_poly.pdbx_strand_id
1 'polypeptide(L)'
;AARKLKRYILTVPVMTPRLSSYWLYFVTSTSFTLAKNLVESMKVDVVAEPNDLAQRLHIKPIGYTEAIKIAFDKIEQNLVLSSWKDSVADSLSTGLSSHIEVPEFGCFKDKKTRKITNPDMILNRIFAIGGESGWYYANWLWEFRGFIDKLFGGVGLNRGRKNKSHVLAGEAIDFWRVLYSSREEKRLLLYAEMKLPGEAWLEFQLCDDNTLKQTATFRPLGLWGRLYWYAVLPFHYFIFNGMIDKIADPNEKH
;
A
#
# COMPACT_ATOMS: atom_id res chain seq x y z
N ALA A 1 10.40 -27.11 30.34
CA ALA A 1 9.87 -27.47 31.68
C ALA A 1 10.39 -26.55 32.81
N ALA A 2 10.45 -25.23 32.61
CA ALA A 2 11.33 -24.34 33.41
C ALA A 2 10.67 -23.45 34.50
N ARG A 3 9.37 -23.57 34.81
CA ARG A 3 8.69 -22.65 35.77
C ARG A 3 7.90 -23.29 36.92
N LYS A 4 7.89 -24.62 37.07
CA LYS A 4 7.21 -25.37 38.16
C LYS A 4 5.75 -24.94 38.47
N LEU A 5 5.04 -24.33 37.52
CA LEU A 5 3.63 -23.95 37.69
C LEU A 5 2.74 -25.20 37.59
N LYS A 6 1.89 -25.43 38.59
CA LYS A 6 0.83 -26.44 38.51
C LYS A 6 -0.21 -25.96 37.49
N ARG A 7 -0.27 -26.61 36.33
CA ARG A 7 -1.26 -26.34 35.29
C ARG A 7 -2.24 -27.50 35.26
N TYR A 8 -3.52 -27.20 35.47
CA TYR A 8 -4.60 -28.15 35.24
C TYR A 8 -5.05 -27.99 33.78
N ILE A 9 -4.89 -29.05 32.99
CA ILE A 9 -5.31 -29.08 31.58
C ILE A 9 -6.48 -30.07 31.51
N LEU A 10 -7.67 -29.56 31.22
CA LEU A 10 -8.88 -30.37 31.03
C LEU A 10 -9.15 -30.48 29.52
N THR A 11 -9.00 -31.67 28.95
CA THR A 11 -9.29 -31.92 27.53
C THR A 11 -10.78 -32.10 27.34
N VAL A 12 -11.45 -31.13 26.71
CA VAL A 12 -12.87 -31.24 26.34
C VAL A 12 -13.01 -31.89 24.95
N PRO A 13 -13.96 -32.81 24.73
CA PRO A 13 -14.07 -33.58 23.49
C PRO A 13 -14.66 -32.79 22.31
N VAL A 14 -14.88 -31.48 22.47
CA VAL A 14 -15.55 -30.62 21.48
C VAL A 14 -14.52 -29.71 20.80
N MET A 15 -13.75 -30.27 19.87
CA MET A 15 -12.94 -29.49 18.93
C MET A 15 -13.88 -28.94 17.85
N THR A 16 -14.47 -27.77 18.09
CA THR A 16 -15.22 -27.04 17.05
C THR A 16 -14.34 -25.92 16.50
N PRO A 17 -13.79 -26.07 15.27
CA PRO A 17 -13.02 -25.02 14.62
C PRO A 17 -13.76 -23.69 14.59
N ARG A 18 -15.09 -23.71 14.37
CA ARG A 18 -15.93 -22.51 14.34
C ARG A 18 -15.88 -21.73 15.67
N LEU A 19 -16.08 -22.38 16.81
CA LEU A 19 -16.09 -21.70 18.11
C LEU A 19 -14.69 -21.18 18.46
N SER A 20 -13.66 -21.97 18.16
CA SER A 20 -12.26 -21.58 18.37
C SER A 20 -11.84 -20.42 17.46
N SER A 21 -12.38 -20.35 16.25
CA SER A 21 -12.16 -19.23 15.31
C SER A 21 -12.81 -17.94 15.82
N TYR A 22 -14.03 -18.02 16.36
CA TYR A 22 -14.68 -16.88 17.02
C TYR A 22 -13.91 -16.41 18.25
N TRP A 23 -13.39 -17.34 19.06
CA TRP A 23 -12.56 -17.00 20.22
C TRP A 23 -11.24 -16.32 19.80
N LEU A 24 -10.53 -16.86 18.81
CA LEU A 24 -9.31 -16.27 18.28
C LEU A 24 -9.57 -14.88 17.68
N TYR A 25 -10.64 -14.72 16.92
CA TYR A 25 -11.09 -13.43 16.38
C TYR A 25 -11.38 -12.41 17.50
N PHE A 26 -11.98 -12.85 18.61
CA PHE A 26 -12.30 -11.96 19.73
C PHE A 26 -11.05 -11.50 20.50
N VAL A 27 -10.07 -12.39 20.69
CA VAL A 27 -8.86 -12.11 21.50
C VAL A 27 -7.74 -11.46 20.67
N THR A 28 -7.80 -11.55 19.35
CA THR A 28 -6.75 -11.03 18.44
C THR A 28 -7.30 -9.97 17.49
N SER A 29 -6.43 -9.12 16.95
CA SER A 29 -6.80 -8.12 15.94
C SER A 29 -6.84 -8.67 14.50
N THR A 30 -7.18 -9.95 14.31
CA THR A 30 -7.18 -10.60 12.99
C THR A 30 -8.58 -10.64 12.39
N SER A 31 -8.70 -10.77 11.07
CA SER A 31 -10.03 -10.90 10.44
C SER A 31 -10.61 -12.29 10.74
N PHE A 32 -11.94 -12.39 10.80
CA PHE A 32 -12.62 -13.67 11.05
C PHE A 32 -12.24 -14.74 10.01
N THR A 33 -12.11 -14.36 8.73
CA THR A 33 -11.69 -15.27 7.66
C THR A 33 -10.29 -15.84 7.89
N LEU A 34 -9.35 -15.00 8.33
CA LEU A 34 -7.98 -15.45 8.66
C LEU A 34 -8.00 -16.37 9.89
N ALA A 35 -8.70 -15.97 10.96
CA ALA A 35 -8.83 -16.77 12.17
C ALA A 35 -9.41 -18.16 11.89
N LYS A 36 -10.44 -18.23 11.03
CA LYS A 36 -11.04 -19.48 10.58
C LYS A 36 -10.05 -20.37 9.85
N ASN A 37 -9.39 -19.84 8.83
CA ASN A 37 -8.45 -20.62 8.02
C ASN A 37 -7.28 -21.16 8.85
N LEU A 38 -6.76 -20.37 9.80
CA LEU A 38 -5.70 -20.79 10.71
C LEU A 38 -6.14 -21.96 11.59
N VAL A 39 -7.27 -21.83 12.28
CA VAL A 39 -7.80 -22.87 13.17
C VAL A 39 -8.16 -24.14 12.40
N GLU A 40 -8.75 -24.01 11.21
CA GLU A 40 -9.04 -25.15 10.34
C GLU A 40 -7.75 -25.84 9.84
N SER A 41 -6.69 -25.09 9.51
CA SER A 41 -5.43 -25.67 9.06
C SER A 41 -4.74 -26.51 10.14
N MET A 42 -4.86 -26.14 11.41
CA MET A 42 -4.30 -26.90 12.53
C MET A 42 -4.90 -28.29 12.72
N LYS A 43 -6.07 -28.56 12.11
CA LYS A 43 -6.68 -29.89 12.12
C LYS A 43 -6.04 -30.83 11.08
N VAL A 44 -5.31 -30.28 10.12
CA VAL A 44 -4.72 -31.03 9.00
C VAL A 44 -3.24 -31.21 9.28
N ASP A 45 -2.85 -32.44 9.60
CA ASP A 45 -1.44 -32.80 9.70
C ASP A 45 -0.82 -32.81 8.29
N VAL A 46 0.18 -31.97 8.06
CA VAL A 46 0.96 -31.95 6.81
C VAL A 46 2.26 -32.70 7.05
N VAL A 47 2.23 -34.01 6.87
CA VAL A 47 3.43 -34.86 6.91
C VAL A 47 4.02 -34.92 5.51
N ALA A 48 5.22 -34.37 5.34
CA ALA A 48 5.92 -34.45 4.06
C ALA A 48 6.56 -35.84 3.90
N GLU A 49 6.23 -36.52 2.80
CA GLU A 49 6.83 -37.80 2.41
C GLU A 49 7.76 -37.62 1.22
N PRO A 50 8.84 -38.42 1.11
CA PRO A 50 9.68 -38.46 -0.09
C PRO A 50 8.84 -38.72 -1.33
N ASN A 51 8.98 -37.88 -2.36
CA ASN A 51 8.21 -37.99 -3.60
C ASN A 51 9.08 -37.69 -4.82
N ASP A 52 8.60 -38.10 -5.98
CA ASP A 52 9.23 -37.94 -7.30
C ASP A 52 8.51 -36.88 -8.17
N LEU A 53 7.69 -36.03 -7.55
CA LEU A 53 6.82 -35.08 -8.27
C LEU A 53 7.60 -34.14 -9.20
N ALA A 54 8.80 -33.72 -8.78
CA ALA A 54 9.66 -32.88 -9.59
C ALA A 54 10.00 -33.54 -10.95
N GLN A 55 10.23 -34.86 -10.95
CA GLN A 55 10.55 -35.61 -12.17
C GLN A 55 9.31 -35.82 -13.03
N ARG A 56 8.20 -36.23 -12.40
CA ARG A 56 6.93 -36.51 -13.09
C ARG A 56 6.28 -35.28 -13.72
N LEU A 57 6.43 -34.12 -13.09
CA LEU A 57 5.90 -32.84 -13.58
C LEU A 57 6.94 -32.06 -14.40
N HIS A 58 8.12 -32.64 -14.63
CA HIS A 58 9.24 -31.98 -15.30
C HIS A 58 9.62 -30.61 -14.69
N ILE A 59 9.43 -30.47 -13.38
CA ILE A 59 9.79 -29.27 -12.63
C ILE A 59 11.27 -29.36 -12.27
N LYS A 60 12.05 -28.37 -12.73
CA LYS A 60 13.44 -28.21 -12.31
C LYS A 60 13.47 -27.26 -11.11
N PRO A 61 13.67 -27.76 -9.88
CA PRO A 61 13.78 -26.90 -8.72
C PRO A 61 15.01 -26.00 -8.87
N ILE A 62 14.85 -24.74 -8.51
CA ILE A 62 15.93 -23.77 -8.44
C ILE A 62 16.56 -23.79 -7.05
N GLY A 63 17.82 -23.36 -6.95
CA GLY A 63 18.49 -23.23 -5.67
C GLY A 63 17.83 -22.15 -4.81
N TYR A 64 17.98 -22.26 -3.49
CA TYR A 64 17.41 -21.27 -2.55
C TYR A 64 17.79 -19.82 -2.89
N THR A 65 19.09 -19.57 -3.11
CA THR A 65 19.60 -18.22 -3.44
C THR A 65 19.00 -17.70 -4.74
N GLU A 66 18.83 -18.55 -5.75
CA GLU A 66 18.21 -18.19 -7.02
C GLU A 66 16.71 -17.91 -6.84
N ALA A 67 16.01 -18.71 -6.02
CA ALA A 67 14.61 -18.48 -5.69
C ALA A 67 14.40 -17.14 -4.99
N ILE A 68 15.28 -16.80 -4.04
CA ILE A 68 15.27 -15.50 -3.36
C ILE A 68 15.53 -14.36 -4.36
N LYS A 69 16.51 -14.51 -5.25
CA LYS A 69 16.78 -13.50 -6.28
C LYS A 69 15.57 -13.29 -7.20
N ILE A 70 14.99 -14.36 -7.75
CA ILE A 70 13.78 -14.28 -8.59
C ILE A 70 12.59 -13.70 -7.82
N ALA A 71 12.45 -14.02 -6.53
CA ALA A 71 11.43 -13.43 -5.69
C ALA A 71 11.63 -11.92 -5.55
N PHE A 72 12.86 -11.44 -5.32
CA PHE A 72 13.17 -10.02 -5.27
C PHE A 72 12.92 -9.34 -6.62
N ASP A 73 13.38 -9.91 -7.74
CA ASP A 73 13.13 -9.38 -9.08
C ASP A 73 11.61 -9.29 -9.37
N LYS A 74 10.82 -10.27 -8.91
CA LYS A 74 9.35 -10.24 -9.03
C LYS A 74 8.68 -9.26 -8.07
N ILE A 75 9.21 -9.06 -6.87
CA ILE A 75 8.73 -8.06 -5.92
C ILE A 75 9.00 -6.65 -6.47
N GLU A 76 10.14 -6.46 -7.13
CA GLU A 76 10.50 -5.23 -7.85
C GLU A 76 9.51 -4.95 -8.99
N GLN A 77 9.14 -5.98 -9.76
CA GLN A 77 8.18 -5.88 -10.87
C GLN A 77 6.71 -5.82 -10.44
N ASN A 78 6.36 -6.39 -9.28
CA ASN A 78 5.02 -6.40 -8.68
C ASN A 78 5.14 -5.92 -7.24
N LEU A 79 5.43 -4.62 -7.03
CA LEU A 79 5.55 -3.97 -5.72
C LEU A 79 4.51 -4.54 -4.74
N VAL A 80 4.95 -5.52 -3.94
CA VAL A 80 4.04 -6.35 -3.16
C VAL A 80 3.46 -5.47 -2.07
N LEU A 81 2.16 -5.20 -2.17
CA LEU A 81 1.32 -4.73 -1.08
C LEU A 81 1.23 -5.81 -0.01
N SER A 82 2.30 -6.00 0.75
CA SER A 82 2.24 -6.77 1.99
C SER A 82 3.09 -6.08 3.04
N SER A 83 2.48 -5.12 3.73
CA SER A 83 2.99 -4.66 5.02
C SER A 83 2.76 -5.75 6.05
N TRP A 84 3.82 -6.45 6.44
CA TRP A 84 3.91 -7.13 7.74
C TRP A 84 4.98 -6.39 8.56
N LYS A 85 4.67 -5.13 8.88
CA LYS A 85 5.15 -4.39 10.06
C LYS A 85 6.60 -4.72 10.52
N ASP A 86 7.57 -3.99 9.95
CA ASP A 86 8.91 -3.69 10.51
C ASP A 86 10.18 -4.49 10.09
N SER A 87 10.21 -5.35 9.05
CA SER A 87 11.47 -6.06 8.68
C SER A 87 12.30 -5.49 7.52
N VAL A 88 11.83 -4.43 6.85
CA VAL A 88 12.45 -3.94 5.59
C VAL A 88 13.00 -2.52 5.73
N ALA A 89 12.69 -1.82 6.83
CA ALA A 89 12.93 -0.37 6.94
C ALA A 89 14.42 0.02 7.08
N ASP A 90 15.29 -0.87 7.54
CA ASP A 90 16.69 -0.50 7.86
C ASP A 90 17.77 -1.21 7.02
N SER A 91 17.42 -2.27 6.26
CA SER A 91 18.41 -3.08 5.51
C SER A 91 18.51 -2.73 4.02
N LEU A 92 17.70 -1.79 3.51
CA LEU A 92 17.55 -1.53 2.08
C LEU A 92 17.89 -0.09 1.65
N SER A 93 18.53 0.67 2.54
CA SER A 93 18.70 2.12 2.40
C SER A 93 19.78 2.58 1.42
N THR A 94 20.37 1.73 0.59
CA THR A 94 21.50 2.18 -0.28
C THR A 94 21.49 1.68 -1.73
N GLY A 95 20.46 0.97 -2.19
CA GLY A 95 20.46 0.49 -3.58
C GLY A 95 19.12 0.14 -4.23
N LEU A 96 17.99 0.22 -3.51
CA LEU A 96 16.67 -0.10 -4.08
C LEU A 96 15.87 1.14 -4.52
N SER A 97 16.36 2.35 -4.24
CA SER A 97 15.67 3.61 -4.57
C SER A 97 15.55 3.85 -6.07
N SER A 98 16.51 3.37 -6.87
CA SER A 98 16.55 3.54 -8.32
C SER A 98 15.54 2.68 -9.09
N HIS A 99 14.87 1.73 -8.44
CA HIS A 99 14.09 0.69 -9.13
C HIS A 99 12.57 0.72 -8.87
N ILE A 100 12.08 1.69 -8.08
CA ILE A 100 10.63 1.87 -7.91
C ILE A 100 10.10 2.75 -9.04
N GLU A 101 9.79 2.11 -10.17
CA GLU A 101 9.20 2.75 -11.34
C GLU A 101 7.68 2.52 -11.42
N VAL A 102 6.96 3.57 -11.81
CA VAL A 102 5.53 3.48 -12.10
C VAL A 102 5.36 2.81 -13.47
N PRO A 103 4.42 1.85 -13.63
CA PRO A 103 4.24 1.18 -14.92
C PRO A 103 3.97 2.16 -16.06
N GLU A 104 4.63 1.91 -17.19
CA GLU A 104 4.55 2.77 -18.39
C GLU A 104 3.46 2.32 -19.36
N PHE A 105 3.35 1.01 -19.58
CA PHE A 105 2.52 0.46 -20.65
C PHE A 105 1.05 0.34 -20.26
N GLY A 106 0.16 0.78 -21.16
CA GLY A 106 -1.28 0.67 -21.01
C GLY A 106 -1.87 1.53 -19.89
N CYS A 107 -1.12 2.52 -19.41
CA CYS A 107 -1.53 3.41 -18.33
C CYS A 107 -2.05 4.75 -18.87
N PHE A 108 -3.05 5.31 -18.19
CA PHE A 108 -3.43 6.71 -18.34
C PHE A 108 -2.63 7.56 -17.36
N LYS A 109 -2.06 8.67 -17.82
CA LYS A 109 -1.26 9.58 -17.00
C LYS A 109 -1.88 10.97 -17.04
N ASP A 110 -2.10 11.58 -15.88
CA ASP A 110 -2.40 13.00 -15.73
C ASP A 110 -1.21 13.69 -15.05
N LYS A 111 -0.54 14.59 -15.79
CA LYS A 111 0.67 15.28 -15.37
C LYS A 111 0.37 16.76 -15.19
N LYS A 112 0.61 17.28 -13.99
CA LYS A 112 0.54 18.72 -13.67
C LYS A 112 1.90 19.22 -13.25
N THR A 113 2.23 20.45 -13.67
CA THR A 113 3.49 21.10 -13.32
C THR A 113 3.24 22.54 -12.89
N ARG A 114 3.96 22.99 -11.86
CA ARG A 114 3.95 24.38 -11.39
C ARG A 114 5.37 24.83 -11.05
N LYS A 115 5.69 26.08 -11.38
CA LYS A 115 6.91 26.73 -10.88
C LYS A 115 6.69 27.13 -9.43
N ILE A 116 7.71 26.95 -8.61
CA ILE A 116 7.64 27.27 -7.19
C ILE A 116 8.74 28.25 -6.79
N THR A 117 8.47 29.02 -5.72
CA THR A 117 9.40 30.03 -5.22
C THR A 117 10.27 29.50 -4.08
N ASN A 118 9.74 28.59 -3.24
CA ASN A 118 10.43 28.08 -2.05
C ASN A 118 10.44 26.55 -1.99
N PRO A 119 11.48 25.89 -2.54
CA PRO A 119 11.64 24.43 -2.56
C PRO A 119 11.44 23.74 -1.21
N ASP A 120 12.07 24.24 -0.15
CA ASP A 120 12.04 23.59 1.16
C ASP A 120 10.66 23.63 1.80
N MET A 121 9.95 24.76 1.66
CA MET A 121 8.57 24.88 2.11
C MET A 121 7.65 23.90 1.38
N ILE A 122 7.79 23.80 0.06
CA ILE A 122 6.97 22.90 -0.77
C ILE A 122 7.29 21.45 -0.45
N LEU A 123 8.57 21.10 -0.26
CA LEU A 123 8.97 19.78 0.16
C LEU A 123 8.34 19.40 1.50
N ASN A 124 8.34 20.32 2.47
CA ASN A 124 7.66 20.09 3.75
C ASN A 124 6.15 19.86 3.58
N ARG A 125 5.49 20.56 2.64
CA ARG A 125 4.06 20.35 2.35
C ARG A 125 3.79 19.00 1.69
N ILE A 126 4.58 18.59 0.70
CA ILE A 126 4.46 17.27 0.06
C ILE A 126 4.54 16.15 1.11
N PHE A 127 5.53 16.24 2.01
CA PHE A 127 5.71 15.24 3.07
C PHE A 127 4.73 15.41 4.24
N ALA A 128 3.95 16.50 4.28
CA ALA A 128 2.88 16.71 5.25
C ALA A 128 1.49 16.31 4.73
N ILE A 129 1.37 15.82 3.48
CA ILE A 129 0.10 15.34 2.90
C ILE A 129 -0.57 14.29 3.80
N GLY A 130 -1.88 14.42 4.00
CA GLY A 130 -2.69 13.60 4.89
C GLY A 130 -2.63 14.02 6.35
N GLY A 131 -3.25 13.24 7.24
CA GLY A 131 -3.37 13.60 8.65
C GLY A 131 -4.10 14.94 8.85
N GLU A 132 -3.57 15.82 9.72
CA GLU A 132 -4.17 17.14 10.00
C GLU A 132 -4.16 18.10 8.81
N SER A 133 -3.24 17.92 7.84
CA SER A 133 -3.14 18.79 6.66
C SER A 133 -4.14 18.42 5.56
N GLY A 134 -4.66 17.19 5.59
CA GLY A 134 -5.49 16.63 4.51
C GLY A 134 -4.76 16.61 3.16
N TRP A 135 -5.52 16.70 2.07
CA TRP A 135 -5.03 16.65 0.69
C TRP A 135 -4.91 18.03 0.04
N TYR A 136 -4.93 19.09 0.85
CA TYR A 136 -4.90 20.52 0.45
C TYR A 136 -6.07 21.02 -0.41
N TYR A 137 -6.77 20.14 -1.14
CA TYR A 137 -7.89 20.50 -1.98
C TYR A 137 -8.98 19.43 -2.01
N ALA A 138 -10.23 19.89 -2.06
CA ALA A 138 -11.43 19.05 -2.14
C ALA A 138 -11.43 17.85 -1.16
N ASN A 139 -11.01 18.07 0.10
CA ASN A 139 -10.99 17.04 1.15
C ASN A 139 -12.32 16.27 1.25
N TRP A 140 -13.46 16.94 1.06
CA TRP A 140 -14.78 16.32 1.05
C TRP A 140 -14.97 15.25 -0.06
N LEU A 141 -14.35 15.42 -1.24
CA LEU A 141 -14.40 14.42 -2.32
C LEU A 141 -13.59 13.19 -1.93
N TRP A 142 -12.44 13.39 -1.30
CA TRP A 142 -11.66 12.30 -0.75
C TRP A 142 -12.46 11.57 0.34
N GLU A 143 -13.09 12.31 1.26
CA GLU A 143 -14.02 11.80 2.30
C GLU A 143 -15.12 10.93 1.73
N PHE A 144 -15.83 11.46 0.73
CA PHE A 144 -16.85 10.73 0.01
C PHE A 144 -16.27 9.46 -0.64
N ARG A 145 -15.11 9.56 -1.29
CA ARG A 145 -14.47 8.41 -1.94
C ARG A 145 -14.09 7.33 -0.94
N GLY A 146 -13.54 7.71 0.21
CA GLY A 146 -13.18 6.80 1.29
C GLY A 146 -14.41 6.16 1.96
N PHE A 147 -15.53 6.88 2.05
CA PHE A 147 -16.80 6.31 2.49
C PHE A 147 -17.29 5.22 1.53
N ILE A 148 -17.32 5.51 0.21
CA ILE A 148 -17.68 4.53 -0.82
C ILE A 148 -16.74 3.32 -0.77
N ASP A 149 -15.44 3.55 -0.62
CA ASP A 149 -14.47 2.47 -0.49
C ASP A 149 -14.81 1.53 0.68
N LYS A 150 -15.08 2.10 1.86
CA LYS A 150 -15.46 1.33 3.05
C LYS A 150 -16.78 0.57 2.86
N LEU A 151 -17.76 1.17 2.17
CA LEU A 151 -19.04 0.52 1.85
C LEU A 151 -18.84 -0.74 1.00
N PHE A 152 -17.88 -0.74 0.09
CA PHE A 152 -17.51 -1.92 -0.71
C PHE A 152 -16.45 -2.79 -0.05
N GLY A 153 -16.10 -2.56 1.23
CA GLY A 153 -15.15 -3.37 2.00
C GLY A 153 -13.67 -3.08 1.70
N GLY A 154 -13.36 -1.88 1.23
CA GLY A 154 -12.00 -1.35 1.16
C GLY A 154 -11.52 -0.77 2.50
N VAL A 155 -10.38 -0.09 2.47
CA VAL A 155 -9.68 0.41 3.67
C VAL A 155 -10.28 1.71 4.22
N GLY A 156 -10.90 2.54 3.36
CA GLY A 156 -11.43 3.85 3.73
C GLY A 156 -10.37 4.87 4.15
N LEU A 157 -10.82 6.01 4.70
CA LEU A 157 -9.97 7.18 4.99
C LEU A 157 -9.28 7.21 6.36
N ASN A 158 -9.59 6.29 7.28
CA ASN A 158 -9.19 6.45 8.67
C ASN A 158 -8.01 5.56 9.05
N ARG A 159 -6.82 5.91 8.56
CA ARG A 159 -5.56 5.31 9.02
C ARG A 159 -4.63 6.25 9.79
N GLY A 160 -4.90 7.57 9.77
CA GLY A 160 -4.13 8.56 10.53
C GLY A 160 -2.64 8.59 10.16
N ARG A 161 -1.87 9.48 10.79
CA ARG A 161 -0.40 9.53 10.66
C ARG A 161 0.26 9.35 12.02
N LYS A 162 1.34 8.58 12.08
CA LYS A 162 2.20 8.51 13.28
C LYS A 162 3.06 9.76 13.45
N ASN A 163 3.57 10.30 12.34
CA ASN A 163 4.43 11.48 12.33
C ASN A 163 3.90 12.55 11.37
N LYS A 164 3.89 13.81 11.79
CA LYS A 164 3.33 14.95 11.04
C LYS A 164 4.25 15.46 9.93
N SER A 165 5.57 15.31 10.09
CA SER A 165 6.58 15.92 9.20
C SER A 165 7.40 14.92 8.38
N HIS A 166 7.39 13.64 8.76
CA HIS A 166 8.10 12.58 8.05
C HIS A 166 7.12 11.50 7.58
N VAL A 167 7.34 11.02 6.36
CA VAL A 167 6.63 9.91 5.76
C VAL A 167 7.66 8.85 5.46
N LEU A 168 7.51 7.65 6.02
CA LEU A 168 8.39 6.53 5.72
C LEU A 168 7.77 5.64 4.65
N ALA A 169 8.63 4.99 3.85
CA ALA A 169 8.18 3.97 2.91
C ALA A 169 7.43 2.87 3.67
N GLY A 170 6.29 2.44 3.11
CA GLY A 170 5.38 1.49 3.73
C GLY A 170 4.34 2.10 4.68
N GLU A 171 4.39 3.39 5.02
CA GLU A 171 3.32 4.03 5.80
C GLU A 171 2.03 4.22 4.97
N ALA A 172 0.88 4.19 5.65
CA ALA A 172 -0.40 4.49 5.02
C ALA A 172 -0.75 5.97 5.21
N ILE A 173 -1.14 6.64 4.14
CA ILE A 173 -1.75 7.96 4.13
C ILE A 173 -3.19 7.76 3.65
N ASP A 174 -4.11 7.62 4.59
CA ASP A 174 -5.51 7.28 4.33
C ASP A 174 -5.64 5.94 3.58
N PHE A 175 -6.14 5.97 2.34
CA PHE A 175 -6.22 4.82 1.44
C PHE A 175 -5.04 4.74 0.45
N TRP A 176 -3.99 5.52 0.66
CA TRP A 176 -2.73 5.42 -0.09
C TRP A 176 -1.65 4.74 0.76
N ARG A 177 -0.80 3.96 0.10
CA ARG A 177 0.44 3.42 0.64
C ARG A 177 1.61 4.19 0.08
N VAL A 178 2.55 4.57 0.94
CA VAL A 178 3.81 5.17 0.51
C VAL A 178 4.70 4.07 -0.03
N LEU A 179 5.00 4.10 -1.32
CA LEU A 179 5.95 3.18 -1.95
C LEU A 179 7.37 3.71 -1.86
N TYR A 180 7.54 5.00 -2.10
CA TYR A 180 8.84 5.65 -2.10
C TYR A 180 8.75 7.02 -1.45
N SER A 181 9.74 7.36 -0.63
CA SER A 181 9.79 8.61 0.12
C SER A 181 11.25 8.99 0.33
N SER A 182 11.74 10.00 -0.39
CA SER A 182 13.10 10.52 -0.26
C SER A 182 13.10 12.04 -0.31
N ARG A 183 13.55 12.66 0.79
CA ARG A 183 13.72 14.12 0.85
C ARG A 183 14.95 14.58 0.07
N GLU A 184 15.97 13.74 -0.04
CA GLU A 184 17.18 14.00 -0.82
C GLU A 184 16.87 14.04 -2.32
N GLU A 185 16.14 13.04 -2.82
CA GLU A 185 15.66 13.01 -4.22
C GLU A 185 14.38 13.85 -4.44
N LYS A 186 13.88 14.49 -3.38
CA LYS A 186 12.67 15.33 -3.38
C LYS A 186 11.46 14.67 -4.05
N ARG A 187 11.28 13.36 -3.79
CA ARG A 187 10.30 12.50 -4.45
C ARG A 187 9.46 11.73 -3.44
N LEU A 188 8.14 11.73 -3.65
CA LEU A 188 7.16 10.96 -2.90
C LEU A 188 6.27 10.20 -3.89
N LEU A 189 6.22 8.88 -3.76
CA LEU A 189 5.38 8.00 -4.58
C LEU A 189 4.37 7.25 -3.71
N LEU A 190 3.10 7.39 -4.07
CA LEU A 190 1.98 6.79 -3.39
C LEU A 190 1.27 5.78 -4.31
N TYR A 191 0.75 4.70 -3.72
CA TYR A 191 -0.07 3.69 -4.38
C TYR A 191 -1.45 3.61 -3.74
N ALA A 192 -2.51 3.53 -4.53
CA ALA A 192 -3.88 3.46 -4.01
C ALA A 192 -4.24 2.04 -3.54
N GLU A 193 -4.54 1.88 -2.24
CA GLU A 193 -5.06 0.63 -1.66
C GLU A 193 -6.59 0.53 -1.69
N MET A 194 -7.29 1.60 -2.10
CA MET A 194 -8.75 1.57 -2.24
C MET A 194 -9.18 0.54 -3.30
N LYS A 195 -10.44 0.14 -3.29
CA LYS A 195 -11.01 -0.72 -4.34
C LYS A 195 -11.27 0.11 -5.60
N LEU A 196 -10.50 -0.12 -6.65
CA LEU A 196 -10.71 0.43 -7.99
C LEU A 196 -10.59 -0.68 -9.06
N PRO A 197 -11.23 -0.54 -10.22
CA PRO A 197 -11.11 -1.48 -11.35
C PRO A 197 -9.77 -1.27 -12.10
N GLY A 198 -8.66 -1.33 -11.37
CA GLY A 198 -7.32 -1.04 -11.87
C GLY A 198 -6.35 -0.79 -10.73
N GLU A 199 -5.23 -0.16 -11.05
CA GLU A 199 -4.19 0.25 -10.11
C GLU A 199 -3.93 1.74 -10.27
N ALA A 200 -3.61 2.46 -9.20
CA ALA A 200 -3.37 3.90 -9.26
C ALA A 200 -2.15 4.30 -8.43
N TRP A 201 -1.38 5.23 -8.99
CA TRP A 201 -0.22 5.85 -8.36
C TRP A 201 -0.39 7.37 -8.39
N LEU A 202 0.13 8.01 -7.36
CA LEU A 202 0.24 9.46 -7.29
C LEU A 202 1.65 9.81 -6.87
N GLU A 203 2.35 10.51 -7.76
CA GLU A 203 3.74 10.89 -7.58
C GLU A 203 3.86 12.40 -7.45
N PHE A 204 4.66 12.83 -6.49
CA PHE A 204 5.14 14.20 -6.36
C PHE A 204 6.65 14.21 -6.49
N GLN A 205 7.17 15.04 -7.38
CA GLN A 205 8.60 15.22 -7.56
C GLN A 205 8.91 16.70 -7.69
N LEU A 206 9.89 17.16 -6.93
CA LEU A 206 10.42 18.51 -7.08
C LEU A 206 11.73 18.46 -7.86
N CYS A 207 11.72 19.04 -9.06
CA CYS A 207 12.89 19.12 -9.91
C CYS A 207 13.81 20.29 -9.49
N ASP A 208 15.09 20.19 -9.86
CA ASP A 208 16.10 21.19 -9.49
C ASP A 208 15.93 22.54 -10.17
N ASP A 209 15.10 22.62 -11.21
CA ASP A 209 14.66 23.86 -11.87
C ASP A 209 13.52 24.57 -11.10
N ASN A 210 13.29 24.22 -9.84
CA ASN A 210 12.19 24.70 -9.00
C ASN A 210 10.81 24.44 -9.64
N THR A 211 10.67 23.31 -10.34
CA THR A 211 9.39 22.85 -10.88
C THR A 211 8.83 21.71 -10.03
N LEU A 212 7.66 21.93 -9.44
CA LEU A 212 6.85 20.88 -8.83
C LEU A 212 6.12 20.10 -9.93
N LYS A 213 6.33 18.78 -9.95
CA LYS A 213 5.62 17.83 -10.81
C LYS A 213 4.70 16.97 -9.97
N GLN A 214 3.47 16.83 -10.41
CA GLN A 214 2.47 15.93 -9.86
C GLN A 214 1.98 15.00 -10.97
N THR A 215 2.17 13.71 -10.81
CA THR A 215 1.78 12.71 -11.81
C THR A 215 0.81 11.72 -11.18
N ALA A 216 -0.44 11.72 -11.62
CA ALA A 216 -1.38 10.66 -11.33
C ALA A 216 -1.32 9.63 -12.47
N THR A 217 -1.01 8.37 -12.16
CA THR A 217 -0.98 7.28 -13.13
C THR A 217 -2.03 6.25 -12.76
N PHE A 218 -2.84 5.84 -13.74
CA PHE A 218 -3.87 4.82 -13.56
C PHE A 218 -3.70 3.72 -14.60
N ARG A 219 -3.57 2.48 -14.13
CA ARG A 219 -3.53 1.29 -14.97
C ARG A 219 -4.90 0.61 -14.95
N PRO A 220 -5.71 0.73 -16.03
CA PRO A 220 -7.03 0.12 -16.09
C PRO A 220 -6.94 -1.41 -16.16
N LEU A 221 -7.81 -2.10 -15.42
CA LEU A 221 -8.05 -3.52 -15.62
C LEU A 221 -9.26 -3.73 -16.55
N GLY A 222 -9.04 -4.31 -17.73
CA GLY A 222 -10.11 -4.63 -18.69
C GLY A 222 -10.85 -3.41 -19.25
N LEU A 223 -12.11 -3.60 -19.64
CA LEU A 223 -12.97 -2.54 -20.16
C LEU A 223 -13.55 -1.66 -19.04
N TRP A 224 -13.92 -2.28 -17.92
CA TRP A 224 -14.48 -1.58 -16.76
C TRP A 224 -13.50 -0.57 -16.15
N GLY A 225 -12.20 -0.90 -16.12
CA GLY A 225 -11.18 0.06 -15.68
C GLY A 225 -11.09 1.30 -16.57
N ARG A 226 -11.20 1.11 -17.89
CA ARG A 226 -11.18 2.23 -18.84
C ARG A 226 -12.43 3.09 -18.71
N LEU A 227 -13.61 2.49 -18.59
CA LEU A 227 -14.86 3.21 -18.37
C LEU A 227 -14.80 4.02 -17.08
N TYR A 228 -14.32 3.40 -16.00
CA TYR A 228 -14.13 4.06 -14.72
C TYR A 228 -13.25 5.29 -14.86
N TRP A 229 -12.06 5.14 -15.49
CA TRP A 229 -11.14 6.27 -15.71
C TRP A 229 -11.84 7.46 -16.37
N TYR A 230 -12.57 7.24 -17.47
CA TYR A 230 -13.27 8.32 -18.16
C TYR A 230 -14.41 8.93 -17.33
N ALA A 231 -15.11 8.14 -16.53
CA ALA A 231 -16.16 8.63 -15.64
C ALA A 231 -15.62 9.55 -14.54
N VAL A 232 -14.42 9.25 -14.00
CA VAL A 232 -13.81 10.06 -12.93
C VAL A 232 -12.87 11.16 -13.43
N LEU A 233 -12.50 11.14 -14.72
CA LEU A 233 -11.64 12.13 -15.37
C LEU A 233 -12.01 13.61 -15.09
N PRO A 234 -13.29 14.05 -15.17
CA PRO A 234 -13.62 15.45 -14.86
C PRO A 234 -13.26 15.81 -13.42
N PHE A 235 -13.48 14.91 -12.46
CA PHE A 235 -13.11 15.14 -11.06
C PHE A 235 -11.60 15.18 -10.87
N HIS A 236 -10.85 14.29 -11.55
CA HIS A 236 -9.38 14.32 -11.54
C HIS A 236 -8.84 15.67 -11.99
N TYR A 237 -9.40 16.25 -13.05
CA TYR A 237 -8.98 17.56 -13.53
C TYR A 237 -9.10 18.64 -12.45
N PHE A 238 -10.23 18.70 -11.74
CA PHE A 238 -10.43 19.69 -10.66
C PHE A 238 -9.58 19.39 -9.44
N ILE A 239 -9.59 18.13 -8.97
CA ILE A 239 -8.87 17.72 -7.75
C ILE A 239 -7.37 17.94 -7.91
N PHE A 240 -6.78 17.45 -9.00
CA PHE A 240 -5.34 17.47 -9.18
C PHE A 240 -4.78 18.84 -9.54
N ASN A 241 -5.54 19.69 -10.26
CA ASN A 241 -5.15 21.08 -10.43
C ASN A 241 -5.23 21.84 -9.10
N GLY A 242 -6.37 21.78 -8.40
CA GLY A 242 -6.51 22.47 -7.12
C GLY A 242 -5.48 21.99 -6.07
N MET A 243 -5.14 20.71 -6.07
CA MET A 243 -4.12 20.16 -5.18
C MET A 243 -2.72 20.70 -5.49
N ILE A 244 -2.27 20.67 -6.74
CA ILE A 244 -0.94 21.18 -7.09
C ILE A 244 -0.85 22.69 -6.85
N ASP A 245 -1.93 23.43 -7.11
CA ASP A 245 -2.02 24.88 -6.91
C ASP A 245 -1.88 25.21 -5.42
N LYS A 246 -2.67 24.58 -4.54
CA LYS A 246 -2.59 24.78 -3.08
C LYS A 246 -1.28 24.29 -2.46
N ILE A 247 -0.63 23.29 -3.07
CA ILE A 247 0.70 22.88 -2.64
C ILE A 247 1.70 23.97 -3.02
N ALA A 248 1.70 24.42 -4.29
CA ALA A 248 2.64 25.40 -4.85
C ALA A 248 2.49 26.82 -4.28
N ASP A 249 1.27 27.27 -4.00
CA ASP A 249 0.96 28.56 -3.39
C ASP A 249 0.04 28.39 -2.17
N PRO A 250 0.60 28.38 -0.95
CA PRO A 250 -0.17 28.28 0.29
C PRO A 250 -1.13 29.46 0.54
N ASN A 251 -0.87 30.61 -0.10
CA ASN A 251 -1.62 31.84 0.13
C ASN A 251 -2.79 32.01 -0.85
N GLU A 252 -2.85 31.19 -1.90
CA GLU A 252 -3.93 31.25 -2.87
C GLU A 252 -5.24 30.85 -2.20
N LYS A 253 -6.16 31.80 -2.01
CA LYS A 253 -7.51 31.56 -1.44
C LYS A 253 -8.51 31.29 -2.57
N HIS A 254 -9.30 30.25 -2.40
CA HIS A 254 -10.54 30.00 -3.15
C HIS A 254 -11.61 29.62 -2.15
#